data_AF-A0A9D8JF01-F1
#
_entry.id   AF-A0A9D8JF01-F1
#
_cell.length_a   1.000
_cell.length_b   1.000
_cell.length_c   1.000
_cell.angle_alpha   90.00
_cell.angle_beta   90.00
_cell.angle_gamma   90.00
#
_symmetry.space_group_name_H-M   'P 1'
#
loop_
_entity.id
_entity.type
_entity.pdbx_description
1 polymer ?
#
loop_
_entity_poly.entity_id
_entity_poly.type
_entity_poly.pdbx_seq_one_letter_code
_entity_poly.pdbx_strand_id
1 'polypeptide(L)'
;MKRSTWRFKRSRFSDPSFVRHDLPFLCTMATILIVASCQLSRRSDGEPSQIATEGGGLSLSAASAPLRVKPPLMPEDPTPLNPQLMISVTRQIGSHTHVPYYARVPDCTASPEASVVQFFTILKSDFGQHPIQLILRGEGLGEAIRVDAENYRMSFAVTAPVKSALVKQICGATKDGSPHITPEPSIMAETETWLRHIAPDCTEIQPVLDSSDARMVSNEYLRPGQWYCQLPEATPTNALAELDTIRTTMIRRWTRQPYLLARRLAVGADLAHALMAKDPERGLDVFCRVVKGSLPAELPATLTSKRWQYAVCDHPDDHRIHAARFGLLKTVSEVSFMRQLFDRTSRLGYLTLKLPIPEQAGRDVLVTLAPLGEVTDNVARETTKIWLGEETKGKVNLDAESPRSCWHPIYGEDAGLMRLARYLTLSGQTLKVACEESDPIRENSLTPARYFAESITSETEFVATNGHAKMLRLPIGRYAYKLRILPENLEDWDDASQVAEGARGEIEWDAKRPRQVISQW
;
A
#
# COMPACT_ATOMS: atom_id res chain seq x y z
N MET A 1 -6.94 64.08 32.08
CA MET A 1 -7.03 63.29 30.84
C MET A 1 -7.44 61.87 31.18
N LYS A 2 -8.74 61.57 31.01
CA LYS A 2 -9.37 60.25 31.17
C LYS A 2 -10.48 60.22 30.13
N ARG A 3 -10.57 59.17 29.31
CA ARG A 3 -11.84 58.66 28.78
C ARG A 3 -11.65 57.27 28.21
N SER A 4 -12.25 56.33 28.91
CA SER A 4 -12.52 54.95 28.55
C SER A 4 -13.86 54.85 27.82
N THR A 5 -13.95 53.82 26.97
CA THR A 5 -15.16 53.06 26.54
C THR A 5 -16.24 53.78 25.74
N TRP A 6 -16.74 53.16 24.65
CA TRP A 6 -18.00 52.40 24.63
C TRP A 6 -18.29 51.79 23.23
N ARG A 7 -18.82 50.57 23.24
CA ARG A 7 -19.32 49.79 22.09
C ARG A 7 -20.62 50.40 21.53
N PHE A 8 -20.87 50.20 20.24
CA PHE A 8 -22.23 50.19 19.69
C PHE A 8 -22.51 48.87 18.97
N LYS A 9 -23.61 48.23 19.38
CA LYS A 9 -24.26 47.07 18.76
C LYS A 9 -25.58 47.61 18.19
N ARG A 10 -25.90 47.32 16.93
CA ARG A 10 -27.31 47.29 16.46
C ARG A 10 -27.49 46.21 15.41
N SER A 11 -28.67 45.64 15.46
CA SER A 11 -29.13 44.39 14.88
C SER A 11 -30.21 44.62 13.83
N ARG A 12 -30.25 43.73 12.83
CA ARG A 12 -31.38 43.25 11.98
C ARG A 12 -32.21 44.29 11.22
N PHE A 13 -32.35 44.06 9.90
CA PHE A 13 -33.65 43.85 9.24
C PHE A 13 -33.44 43.18 7.87
N SER A 14 -34.50 42.53 7.42
CA SER A 14 -34.68 41.55 6.33
C SER A 14 -34.89 42.16 4.92
N ASP A 15 -34.65 41.32 3.91
CA ASP A 15 -35.11 41.24 2.49
C ASP A 15 -36.39 42.01 2.06
N PRO A 16 -36.79 42.08 0.75
CA PRO A 16 -36.11 41.79 -0.54
C PRO A 16 -36.41 42.83 -1.68
N SER A 17 -35.91 42.55 -2.90
CA SER A 17 -36.40 43.00 -4.24
C SER A 17 -36.09 44.42 -4.76
N PHE A 18 -35.41 44.53 -5.93
CA PHE A 18 -35.88 45.17 -7.20
C PHE A 18 -34.75 45.44 -8.23
N VAL A 19 -34.91 44.82 -9.41
CA VAL A 19 -34.78 45.32 -10.81
C VAL A 19 -33.45 45.84 -11.44
N ARG A 20 -33.07 45.07 -12.49
CA ARG A 20 -32.42 45.28 -13.81
C ARG A 20 -31.81 46.63 -14.24
N HIS A 21 -30.71 46.46 -15.02
CA HIS A 21 -30.20 47.15 -16.25
C HIS A 21 -28.66 47.35 -16.08
N ASP A 22 -27.71 47.02 -16.97
CA ASP A 22 -27.62 46.66 -18.40
C ASP A 22 -26.34 45.79 -18.69
N LEU A 23 -26.32 45.10 -19.84
CA LEU A 23 -25.20 44.39 -20.49
C LEU A 23 -24.15 45.37 -21.09
N PRO A 24 -23.04 44.95 -21.76
CA PRO A 24 -22.24 43.71 -21.79
C PRO A 24 -20.73 43.98 -21.49
N PHE A 25 -19.85 42.96 -21.42
CA PHE A 25 -18.55 42.91 -22.13
C PHE A 25 -17.73 41.65 -21.78
N LEU A 26 -17.08 41.14 -22.82
CA LEU A 26 -16.20 39.98 -22.88
C LEU A 26 -14.96 40.10 -21.98
N CYS A 27 -14.59 39.01 -21.30
CA CYS A 27 -13.18 38.62 -21.18
C CYS A 27 -13.07 37.10 -21.01
N THR A 28 -12.47 36.52 -22.05
CA THR A 28 -11.95 35.17 -22.20
C THR A 28 -10.99 34.81 -21.05
N MET A 29 -11.31 33.77 -20.27
CA MET A 29 -10.31 33.01 -19.52
C MET A 29 -10.27 31.60 -20.07
N ALA A 30 -9.14 31.28 -20.70
CA ALA A 30 -8.82 29.97 -21.24
C ALA A 30 -8.69 28.94 -20.13
N THR A 31 -9.62 27.98 -20.14
CA THR A 31 -9.53 26.73 -19.39
C THR A 31 -8.48 25.85 -20.04
N ILE A 32 -7.31 25.69 -19.41
CA ILE A 32 -6.32 24.69 -19.84
C ILE A 32 -6.82 23.32 -19.41
N LEU A 33 -7.41 22.62 -20.39
CA LEU A 33 -7.74 21.20 -20.38
C LEU A 33 -6.44 20.37 -20.44
N ILE A 34 -6.09 19.69 -19.35
CA ILE A 34 -5.20 18.52 -19.40
C ILE A 34 -6.10 17.29 -19.60
N VAL A 35 -6.59 17.14 -20.83
CA VAL A 35 -7.19 15.91 -21.37
C VAL A 35 -6.77 15.84 -22.84
N ALA A 36 -5.48 15.59 -23.11
CA ALA A 36 -5.00 15.24 -24.45
C ALA A 36 -3.53 14.79 -24.42
N SER A 37 -3.26 13.57 -23.95
CA SER A 37 -1.99 12.88 -24.27
C SER A 37 -2.12 11.37 -24.48
N CYS A 38 -3.34 10.81 -24.56
CA CYS A 38 -3.56 9.38 -24.85
C CYS A 38 -4.32 9.10 -26.16
N GLN A 39 -4.44 10.07 -27.09
CA GLN A 39 -5.22 9.90 -28.34
C GLN A 39 -4.44 10.21 -29.63
N LEU A 40 -3.13 10.47 -29.57
CA LEU A 40 -2.30 10.70 -30.76
C LEU A 40 -1.27 9.57 -30.95
N SER A 41 -1.77 8.35 -31.18
CA SER A 41 -1.01 7.29 -31.85
C SER A 41 -1.95 6.26 -32.47
N ARG A 42 -2.93 6.72 -33.25
CA ARG A 42 -3.72 5.87 -34.17
C ARG A 42 -4.15 6.70 -35.37
N ARG A 43 -3.28 6.75 -36.40
CA ARG A 43 -3.62 6.82 -37.82
C ARG A 43 -2.35 6.92 -38.66
N SER A 44 -1.94 5.80 -39.23
CA SER A 44 -1.41 5.79 -40.59
C SER A 44 -1.84 4.46 -41.21
N ASP A 45 -2.97 4.51 -41.93
CA ASP A 45 -3.29 3.52 -42.94
C ASP A 45 -2.27 3.68 -44.07
N GLY A 46 -1.58 2.60 -44.38
CA GLY A 46 -0.69 2.48 -45.52
C GLY A 46 -0.68 1.03 -45.96
N GLU A 47 -1.45 0.71 -47.00
CA GLU A 47 -1.39 -0.56 -47.71
C GLU A 47 0.05 -0.81 -48.24
N PRO A 48 0.58 -2.04 -48.16
CA PRO A 48 1.82 -2.35 -48.86
C PRO A 48 1.51 -2.81 -50.28
N SER A 49 1.95 -2.01 -51.25
CA SER A 49 2.14 -2.45 -52.63
C SER A 49 3.30 -3.45 -52.68
N GLN A 50 3.03 -4.64 -53.22
CA GLN A 50 4.04 -5.64 -53.52
C GLN A 50 4.99 -5.13 -54.61
N ILE A 51 6.26 -4.95 -54.26
CA ILE A 51 7.37 -4.98 -55.23
C ILE A 51 8.42 -5.95 -54.69
N ALA A 52 8.66 -6.98 -55.48
CA ALA A 52 9.69 -7.98 -55.28
C ALA A 52 11.08 -7.34 -55.33
N THR A 53 11.94 -7.69 -54.38
CA THR A 53 13.39 -7.76 -54.60
C THR A 53 13.98 -8.89 -53.78
N GLU A 54 14.66 -9.78 -54.49
CA GLU A 54 15.49 -10.87 -53.99
C GLU A 54 16.74 -10.32 -53.31
N GLY A 55 17.27 -11.07 -52.33
CA GLY A 55 18.70 -11.02 -52.01
C GLY A 55 19.06 -10.75 -50.55
N GLY A 56 19.29 -11.84 -49.81
CA GLY A 56 20.42 -12.01 -48.90
C GLY A 56 20.60 -11.04 -47.72
N GLY A 57 20.33 -11.53 -46.50
CA GLY A 57 20.83 -10.90 -45.28
C GLY A 57 20.28 -11.54 -44.03
N LEU A 58 21.07 -12.42 -43.41
CA LEU A 58 20.82 -13.02 -42.10
C LEU A 58 20.53 -11.95 -41.04
N SER A 59 19.29 -11.91 -40.54
CA SER A 59 18.92 -11.15 -39.34
C SER A 59 18.60 -12.14 -38.22
N LEU A 60 19.44 -12.12 -37.19
CA LEU A 60 19.22 -12.77 -35.89
C LEU A 60 18.11 -12.01 -35.16
N SER A 61 16.85 -12.44 -35.35
CA SER A 61 15.76 -12.01 -34.48
C SER A 61 15.90 -12.73 -33.13
N ALA A 62 16.42 -11.99 -32.15
CA ALA A 62 16.33 -12.37 -30.75
C ALA A 62 14.84 -12.45 -30.38
N ALA A 63 14.35 -13.67 -30.20
CA ALA A 63 13.02 -13.96 -29.68
C ALA A 63 12.95 -13.52 -28.20
N SER A 64 12.70 -12.24 -27.95
CA SER A 64 12.24 -11.75 -26.65
C SER A 64 10.74 -12.04 -26.51
N ALA A 65 10.40 -13.33 -26.43
CA ALA A 65 9.11 -13.72 -25.89
C ALA A 65 9.14 -13.38 -24.39
N PRO A 66 8.13 -12.68 -23.84
CA PRO A 66 8.05 -12.53 -22.39
C PRO A 66 7.93 -13.93 -21.81
N LEU A 67 8.91 -14.32 -20.99
CA LEU A 67 8.80 -15.46 -20.10
C LEU A 67 7.50 -15.25 -19.30
N ARG A 68 6.43 -15.94 -19.71
CA ARG A 68 5.23 -16.14 -18.91
C ARG A 68 5.68 -16.98 -17.72
N VAL A 69 6.27 -16.33 -16.72
CA VAL A 69 6.33 -16.87 -15.37
C VAL A 69 4.87 -16.97 -14.96
N LYS A 70 4.31 -18.19 -15.03
CA LYS A 70 3.04 -18.46 -14.38
C LYS A 70 3.21 -17.99 -12.93
N PRO A 71 2.37 -17.08 -12.41
CA PRO A 71 2.31 -16.89 -10.97
C PRO A 71 2.12 -18.28 -10.34
N PRO A 72 2.79 -18.59 -9.22
CA PRO A 72 2.68 -19.91 -8.63
C PRO A 72 1.20 -20.21 -8.44
N LEU A 73 0.77 -21.35 -8.99
CA LEU A 73 -0.56 -21.89 -8.73
C LEU A 73 -0.76 -21.81 -7.21
N MET A 74 -1.83 -21.16 -6.77
CA MET A 74 -2.30 -21.36 -5.40
C MET A 74 -2.34 -22.88 -5.21
N PRO A 75 -1.67 -23.45 -4.19
CA PRO A 75 -1.72 -24.89 -4.00
C PRO A 75 -3.19 -25.30 -3.88
N GLU A 76 -3.70 -26.02 -4.87
CA GLU A 76 -5.10 -26.49 -4.92
C GLU A 76 -5.45 -27.43 -3.77
N ASP A 77 -4.46 -27.86 -3.00
CA ASP A 77 -4.63 -28.34 -1.65
C ASP A 77 -3.32 -28.08 -0.90
N PRO A 78 -3.34 -27.58 0.35
CA PRO A 78 -2.13 -27.62 1.16
C PRO A 78 -1.73 -29.09 1.28
N THR A 79 -0.57 -29.46 0.71
CA THR A 79 0.06 -30.79 0.81
C THR A 79 -0.31 -31.43 2.16
N PRO A 80 -1.00 -32.58 2.19
CA PRO A 80 -1.60 -33.08 3.41
C PRO A 80 -0.49 -33.21 4.46
N LEU A 81 -0.59 -32.37 5.50
CA LEU A 81 0.12 -32.59 6.76
C LEU A 81 -0.12 -34.07 7.10
N ASN A 82 0.94 -34.86 7.31
CA ASN A 82 0.80 -36.30 7.50
C ASN A 82 -0.34 -36.58 8.50
N PRO A 83 -1.50 -37.09 8.05
CA PRO A 83 -2.72 -37.10 8.85
C PRO A 83 -2.58 -38.03 10.07
N GLN A 84 -1.60 -38.93 10.04
CA GLN A 84 -1.27 -39.85 11.13
C GLN A 84 -0.63 -39.15 12.35
N LEU A 85 -0.26 -37.86 12.24
CA LEU A 85 0.40 -37.10 13.31
C LEU A 85 -0.44 -35.89 13.77
N MET A 86 -1.73 -35.86 13.44
CA MET A 86 -2.62 -34.74 13.71
C MET A 86 -3.83 -35.20 14.55
N ILE A 87 -4.19 -34.40 15.55
CA ILE A 87 -5.41 -34.60 16.36
C ILE A 87 -6.39 -33.46 16.05
N SER A 88 -7.64 -33.82 15.81
CA SER A 88 -8.72 -32.83 15.64
C SER A 88 -9.04 -32.17 16.97
N VAL A 89 -8.90 -30.85 17.05
CA VAL A 89 -9.30 -30.09 18.22
C VAL A 89 -10.75 -29.68 18.03
N THR A 90 -11.65 -30.25 18.82
CA THR A 90 -13.09 -30.07 18.67
C THR A 90 -13.68 -29.10 19.70
N ARG A 91 -14.72 -28.38 19.28
CA ARG A 91 -15.57 -27.54 20.14
C ARG A 91 -17.03 -27.87 19.87
N GLN A 92 -17.83 -27.99 20.92
CA GLN A 92 -19.29 -28.08 20.79
C GLN A 92 -19.88 -26.67 20.62
N ILE A 93 -20.66 -26.47 19.56
CA ILE A 93 -21.45 -25.24 19.37
C ILE A 93 -22.88 -25.63 19.00
N GLY A 94 -23.83 -25.33 19.89
CA GLY A 94 -25.18 -25.87 19.79
C GLY A 94 -25.18 -27.39 19.90
N SER A 95 -25.81 -28.07 18.92
CA SER A 95 -25.86 -29.53 18.80
C SER A 95 -24.73 -30.13 17.93
N HIS A 96 -23.82 -29.29 17.43
CA HIS A 96 -22.82 -29.71 16.44
C HIS A 96 -21.39 -29.65 16.99
N THR A 97 -20.60 -30.66 16.63
CA THR A 97 -19.16 -30.70 16.89
C THR A 97 -18.42 -30.01 15.74
N HIS A 98 -17.63 -28.99 16.06
CA HIS A 98 -16.82 -28.24 15.11
C HIS A 98 -15.33 -28.53 15.30
N VAL A 99 -14.54 -28.50 14.23
CA VAL A 99 -13.08 -28.67 14.25
C VAL A 99 -12.41 -27.34 13.86
N PRO A 100 -12.21 -26.41 14.79
CA PRO A 100 -11.55 -25.13 14.52
C PRO A 100 -10.04 -25.25 14.26
N TYR A 101 -9.39 -26.29 14.81
CA TYR A 101 -7.95 -26.48 14.72
C TYR A 101 -7.56 -27.96 14.55
N TYR A 102 -6.40 -28.19 13.97
CA TYR A 102 -5.69 -29.46 14.06
C TYR A 102 -4.41 -29.26 14.86
N ALA A 103 -4.13 -30.11 15.84
CA ALA A 103 -2.89 -30.07 16.61
C ALA A 103 -1.94 -31.16 16.14
N ARG A 104 -0.68 -30.82 15.85
CA ARG A 104 0.37 -31.83 15.67
C ARG A 104 0.70 -32.43 17.02
N VAL A 105 0.80 -33.77 17.06
CA VAL A 105 1.22 -34.49 18.26
C VAL A 105 2.64 -34.05 18.65
N PRO A 106 2.84 -33.45 19.84
CA PRO A 106 4.17 -33.09 20.33
C PRO A 106 4.96 -34.35 20.70
N ASP A 107 6.27 -34.21 20.95
CA ASP A 107 7.05 -35.30 21.55
C ASP A 107 6.57 -35.55 22.98
N CYS A 108 5.72 -36.57 23.14
CA CYS A 108 5.13 -36.96 24.42
C CYS A 108 6.12 -37.62 25.39
N THR A 109 7.39 -37.78 25.00
CA THR A 109 8.47 -38.25 25.87
C THR A 109 9.23 -37.10 26.54
N ALA A 110 9.10 -35.87 26.00
CA ALA A 110 9.69 -34.67 26.59
C ALA A 110 8.88 -34.16 27.79
N SER A 111 9.53 -33.39 28.68
CA SER A 111 8.81 -32.64 29.72
C SER A 111 7.78 -31.71 29.07
N PRO A 112 6.56 -31.54 29.63
CA PRO A 112 5.56 -30.60 29.11
C PRO A 112 6.10 -29.17 28.95
N GLU A 113 7.06 -28.78 29.78
CA GLU A 113 7.73 -27.48 29.75
C GLU A 113 8.68 -27.31 28.56
N ALA A 114 9.17 -28.42 27.99
CA ALA A 114 9.99 -28.44 26.78
C ALA A 114 9.18 -28.76 25.51
N SER A 115 7.86 -28.99 25.64
CA SER A 115 7.01 -29.34 24.51
C SER A 115 6.71 -28.13 23.62
N VAL A 116 6.66 -28.40 22.32
CA VAL A 116 6.21 -27.45 21.30
C VAL A 116 4.91 -27.98 20.71
N VAL A 117 3.83 -27.21 20.82
CA VAL A 117 2.53 -27.59 20.25
C VAL A 117 2.30 -26.76 18.99
N GLN A 118 1.96 -27.43 17.89
CA GLN A 118 1.66 -26.77 16.61
C GLN A 118 0.18 -26.91 16.30
N PHE A 119 -0.54 -25.80 16.26
CA PHE A 119 -1.91 -25.75 15.77
C PHE A 119 -1.94 -25.33 14.31
N PHE A 120 -2.88 -25.90 13.56
CA PHE A 120 -3.13 -25.59 12.17
C PHE A 120 -4.59 -25.17 12.01
N THR A 121 -4.81 -24.06 11.33
CA THR A 121 -6.14 -23.58 10.96
C THR A 121 -6.09 -22.92 9.59
N ILE A 122 -7.26 -22.56 9.05
CA ILE A 122 -7.39 -21.87 7.78
C ILE A 122 -8.18 -20.59 8.03
N LEU A 123 -7.57 -19.45 7.71
CA LEU A 123 -8.32 -18.20 7.60
C LEU A 123 -8.86 -18.09 6.18
N LYS A 124 -10.15 -17.76 6.03
CA LYS A 124 -10.77 -17.51 4.73
C LYS A 124 -10.92 -16.02 4.49
N SER A 125 -10.83 -15.60 3.24
CA SER A 125 -11.18 -14.23 2.81
C SER A 125 -11.68 -14.24 1.37
N ASP A 126 -12.10 -13.08 0.87
CA ASP A 126 -12.36 -12.82 -0.56
C ASP A 126 -11.11 -12.99 -1.47
N PHE A 127 -9.99 -13.42 -0.91
CA PHE A 127 -8.70 -13.64 -1.59
C PHE A 127 -8.23 -15.10 -1.43
N GLY A 128 -9.15 -16.00 -1.10
CA GLY A 128 -8.90 -17.43 -0.95
C GLY A 128 -8.69 -17.89 0.49
N GLN A 129 -8.05 -19.05 0.60
CA GLN A 129 -7.77 -19.72 1.87
C GLN A 129 -6.32 -19.55 2.28
N HIS A 130 -6.10 -19.24 3.55
CA HIS A 130 -4.80 -18.88 4.10
C HIS A 130 -4.45 -19.87 5.22
N PRO A 131 -3.66 -20.92 4.93
CA PRO A 131 -3.25 -21.89 5.93
C PRO A 131 -2.32 -21.22 6.94
N ILE A 132 -2.68 -21.34 8.21
CA ILE A 132 -1.97 -20.80 9.35
C ILE A 132 -1.48 -21.93 10.23
N GLN A 133 -0.21 -21.83 10.62
CA GLN A 133 0.40 -22.66 11.64
C GLN A 133 0.74 -21.78 12.85
N LEU A 134 0.14 -22.04 14.01
CA LEU A 134 0.47 -21.41 15.27
C LEU A 134 1.37 -22.37 16.07
N ILE A 135 2.58 -21.95 16.42
CA ILE A 135 3.53 -22.75 17.19
C ILE A 135 3.60 -22.17 18.60
N LEU A 136 3.06 -22.87 19.59
CA LEU A 136 3.16 -22.52 21.01
C LEU A 136 4.39 -23.21 21.62
N ARG A 137 5.21 -22.46 22.37
CA ARG A 137 6.44 -22.95 23.04
C ARG A 137 6.34 -22.78 24.55
N GLY A 138 6.94 -23.69 25.33
CA GLY A 138 6.87 -23.70 26.80
C GLY A 138 7.40 -22.44 27.51
N GLU A 139 7.16 -22.39 28.83
CA GLU A 139 7.47 -21.25 29.71
C GLU A 139 8.94 -20.76 29.61
N GLY A 140 9.14 -19.44 29.59
CA GLY A 140 10.47 -18.81 29.73
C GLY A 140 11.08 -18.19 28.47
N LEU A 141 10.44 -18.36 27.31
CA LEU A 141 10.76 -17.61 26.09
C LEU A 141 9.79 -16.41 26.03
N GLY A 142 10.26 -15.17 25.84
CA GLY A 142 9.40 -13.97 25.87
C GLY A 142 8.36 -13.92 24.73
N GLU A 143 7.29 -13.13 24.88
CA GLU A 143 6.23 -12.97 23.87
C GLU A 143 6.79 -12.36 22.56
N ALA A 144 7.02 -13.18 21.55
CA ALA A 144 7.36 -12.76 20.20
C ALA A 144 6.54 -13.57 19.19
N ILE A 145 6.03 -12.91 18.14
CA ILE A 145 5.43 -13.56 16.98
C ILE A 145 6.42 -13.50 15.84
N ARG A 146 6.96 -14.65 15.43
CA ARG A 146 7.72 -14.76 14.19
C ARG A 146 6.78 -15.13 13.07
N VAL A 147 6.76 -14.33 12.01
CA VAL A 147 5.99 -14.63 10.79
C VAL A 147 6.97 -15.15 9.76
N ASP A 148 6.84 -16.43 9.42
CA ASP A 148 7.58 -17.02 8.31
C ASP A 148 6.63 -17.28 7.14
N ALA A 149 6.92 -16.66 6.00
CA ALA A 149 6.12 -16.76 4.78
C ALA A 149 6.83 -17.63 3.74
N GLU A 150 7.15 -18.87 4.11
CA GLU A 150 7.68 -19.86 3.17
C GLU A 150 6.54 -20.57 2.43
N ASN A 151 6.60 -20.62 1.09
CA ASN A 151 5.71 -21.45 0.26
C ASN A 151 4.21 -21.25 0.53
N TYR A 152 3.75 -20.01 0.71
CA TYR A 152 2.35 -19.66 1.00
C TYR A 152 1.79 -20.22 2.31
N ARG A 153 2.61 -20.89 3.12
CA ARG A 153 2.26 -21.31 4.47
C ARG A 153 2.82 -20.31 5.45
N MET A 154 1.97 -19.89 6.38
CA MET A 154 2.38 -18.91 7.36
C MET A 154 2.55 -19.57 8.70
N SER A 155 3.78 -19.58 9.16
CA SER A 155 4.11 -20.08 10.48
C SER A 155 4.25 -18.89 11.42
N PHE A 156 3.40 -18.86 12.44
CA PHE A 156 3.44 -17.93 13.54
C PHE A 156 3.99 -18.67 14.75
N ALA A 157 5.24 -18.44 15.09
CA ALA A 157 5.74 -18.89 16.38
C ALA A 157 5.24 -17.91 17.43
N VAL A 158 4.22 -18.30 18.19
CA VAL A 158 3.72 -17.55 19.33
C VAL A 158 4.37 -18.14 20.57
N THR A 159 5.20 -17.34 21.19
CA THR A 159 5.85 -17.76 22.43
C THR A 159 4.91 -17.45 23.59
N ALA A 160 3.99 -18.37 23.86
CA ALA A 160 3.03 -18.31 24.96
C ALA A 160 3.08 -19.63 25.73
N PRO A 161 2.99 -19.61 27.07
CA PRO A 161 3.16 -20.80 27.89
C PRO A 161 2.14 -21.87 27.49
N VAL A 162 2.64 -22.97 26.92
CA VAL A 162 1.78 -24.13 26.66
C VAL A 162 1.32 -24.68 28.00
N LYS A 163 0.02 -24.55 28.28
CA LYS A 163 -0.57 -25.16 29.49
C LYS A 163 -0.27 -26.66 29.46
N SER A 164 0.41 -27.16 30.50
CA SER A 164 0.77 -28.59 30.61
C SER A 164 -0.44 -29.54 30.49
N ALA A 165 -1.64 -29.04 30.84
CA ALA A 165 -2.92 -29.72 30.63
C ALA A 165 -3.20 -30.04 29.15
N LEU A 166 -2.93 -29.11 28.23
CA LEU A 166 -3.11 -29.30 26.78
C LEU A 166 -2.19 -30.40 26.24
N VAL A 167 -0.91 -30.36 26.60
CA VAL A 167 0.07 -31.38 26.18
C VAL A 167 -0.37 -32.77 26.66
N LYS A 168 -0.80 -32.87 27.92
CA LYS A 168 -1.31 -34.12 28.49
C LYS A 168 -2.55 -34.63 27.75
N GLN A 169 -3.48 -33.75 27.36
CA GLN A 169 -4.67 -34.14 26.60
C GLN A 169 -4.32 -34.66 25.19
N ILE A 170 -3.44 -33.96 24.46
CA ILE A 170 -2.99 -34.38 23.12
C ILE A 170 -2.29 -35.74 23.20
N CYS A 171 -1.35 -35.89 24.14
CA CYS A 171 -0.61 -37.13 24.34
C CYS A 171 -1.48 -38.29 24.84
N GLY A 172 -2.48 -38.01 25.68
CA GLY A 172 -3.47 -39.00 26.13
C GLY A 172 -4.32 -39.51 24.97
N ALA A 173 -4.87 -38.61 24.16
CA ALA A 173 -5.68 -38.98 22.99
C ALA A 173 -4.92 -39.85 21.99
N THR A 174 -3.61 -39.60 21.80
CA THR A 174 -2.78 -40.44 20.93
C THR A 174 -2.60 -41.85 21.49
N LYS A 175 -2.39 -41.98 22.81
CA LYS A 175 -2.27 -43.30 23.48
C LYS A 175 -3.57 -44.09 23.44
N ASP A 176 -4.69 -43.39 23.57
CA ASP A 176 -6.03 -43.98 23.58
C ASP A 176 -6.57 -44.24 22.15
N GLY A 177 -5.82 -43.84 21.11
CA GLY A 177 -6.25 -43.95 19.72
C GLY A 177 -7.41 -43.03 19.34
N SER A 178 -7.69 -41.99 20.15
CA SER A 178 -8.73 -41.02 19.86
C SER A 178 -8.27 -40.02 18.79
N PRO A 179 -9.03 -39.84 17.70
CA PRO A 179 -8.68 -38.88 16.64
C PRO A 179 -9.01 -37.43 17.02
N HIS A 180 -9.63 -37.19 18.17
CA HIS A 180 -10.09 -35.86 18.59
C HIS A 180 -9.91 -35.60 20.10
N ILE A 181 -9.75 -34.31 20.43
CA ILE A 181 -9.77 -33.79 21.81
C ILE A 181 -10.71 -32.59 21.89
N THR A 182 -11.35 -32.42 23.05
CA THR A 182 -12.11 -31.20 23.38
C THR A 182 -11.35 -30.47 24.49
N PRO A 183 -10.52 -29.47 24.17
CA PRO A 183 -9.71 -28.78 25.17
C PRO A 183 -10.57 -27.99 26.13
N GLU A 184 -9.97 -27.59 27.26
CA GLU A 184 -10.61 -26.64 28.16
C GLU A 184 -10.90 -25.31 27.43
N PRO A 185 -12.06 -24.66 27.70
CA PRO A 185 -12.42 -23.38 27.09
C PRO A 185 -11.34 -22.29 27.21
N SER A 186 -10.55 -22.33 28.30
CA SER A 186 -9.49 -21.36 28.56
C SER A 186 -8.32 -21.44 27.56
N ILE A 187 -8.05 -22.60 26.98
CA ILE A 187 -7.00 -22.82 25.96
C ILE A 187 -7.47 -22.30 24.60
N MET A 188 -8.75 -22.56 24.28
CA MET A 188 -9.38 -22.10 23.06
C MET A 188 -9.45 -20.58 23.02
N ALA A 189 -9.89 -19.95 24.12
CA ALA A 189 -9.95 -18.49 24.25
C ALA A 189 -8.57 -17.82 24.07
N GLU A 190 -7.51 -18.46 24.55
CA GLU A 190 -6.13 -17.96 24.40
C GLU A 190 -5.66 -18.05 22.93
N THR A 191 -5.91 -19.19 22.27
CA THR A 191 -5.60 -19.38 20.84
C THR A 191 -6.36 -18.39 19.97
N GLU A 192 -7.65 -18.16 20.26
CA GLU A 192 -8.47 -17.15 19.59
C GLU A 192 -7.92 -15.73 19.82
N THR A 193 -7.44 -15.43 21.04
CA THR A 193 -6.82 -14.14 21.36
C THR A 193 -5.57 -13.90 20.52
N TRP A 194 -4.71 -14.92 20.37
CA TRP A 194 -3.53 -14.83 19.51
C TRP A 194 -3.88 -14.63 18.04
N LEU A 195 -4.89 -15.33 17.53
CA LEU A 195 -5.36 -15.13 16.16
C LEU A 195 -5.90 -13.73 15.91
N ARG A 196 -6.67 -13.16 16.86
CA ARG A 196 -7.13 -11.77 16.75
C ARG A 196 -5.98 -10.77 16.78
N HIS A 197 -4.90 -11.06 17.50
CA HIS A 197 -3.71 -10.21 17.48
C HIS A 197 -2.95 -10.29 16.15
N ILE A 198 -2.81 -11.49 15.59
CA ILE A 198 -2.09 -11.74 14.34
C ILE A 198 -2.87 -11.15 13.15
N ALA A 199 -4.16 -11.41 13.10
CA ALA A 199 -5.06 -11.15 11.99
C ALA A 199 -6.34 -10.44 12.48
N PRO A 200 -6.26 -9.16 12.86
CA PRO A 200 -7.38 -8.39 13.42
C PRO A 200 -8.63 -8.33 12.56
N ASP A 201 -8.45 -8.39 11.25
CA ASP A 201 -9.55 -8.32 10.29
C ASP A 201 -10.34 -9.65 10.24
N CYS A 202 -9.90 -10.68 10.97
CA CYS A 202 -10.49 -12.01 10.94
C CYS A 202 -11.25 -12.35 12.22
N THR A 203 -12.46 -12.86 12.06
CA THR A 203 -13.34 -13.28 13.14
C THR A 203 -13.78 -14.72 12.93
N GLU A 204 -14.00 -15.45 14.03
CA GLU A 204 -14.61 -16.77 13.97
C GLU A 204 -16.08 -16.62 13.60
N ILE A 205 -16.51 -17.36 12.57
CA ILE A 205 -17.91 -17.44 12.14
C ILE A 205 -18.69 -18.14 13.25
N GLN A 206 -19.47 -17.34 13.97
CA GLN A 206 -20.44 -17.84 14.92
C GLN A 206 -21.58 -18.54 14.15
N PRO A 207 -22.09 -19.68 14.64
CA PRO A 207 -23.29 -20.27 14.07
C PRO A 207 -24.44 -19.28 14.22
N VAL A 208 -25.17 -19.07 13.13
CA VAL A 208 -26.46 -18.36 13.16
C VAL A 208 -27.44 -19.29 13.88
N LEU A 209 -27.54 -19.11 15.20
CA LEU A 209 -28.57 -19.75 16.02
C LEU A 209 -29.88 -19.03 15.71
N ASP A 210 -30.71 -19.64 14.86
CA ASP A 210 -32.11 -19.28 14.59
C ASP A 210 -32.42 -17.78 14.42
N SER A 211 -32.34 -17.28 13.19
CA SER A 211 -33.09 -16.08 12.82
C SER A 211 -33.92 -16.36 11.57
N SER A 212 -35.24 -16.31 11.74
CA SER A 212 -36.29 -16.48 10.71
C SER A 212 -36.25 -15.44 9.58
N ASP A 213 -35.32 -14.48 9.61
CA ASP A 213 -35.10 -13.47 8.57
C ASP A 213 -33.85 -13.80 7.72
N ALA A 214 -33.88 -14.96 7.07
CA ALA A 214 -32.84 -15.37 6.12
C ALA A 214 -32.98 -14.63 4.77
N ARG A 215 -32.63 -13.34 4.77
CA ARG A 215 -32.13 -12.63 3.57
C ARG A 215 -30.63 -12.29 3.70
N MET A 216 -29.90 -13.03 4.53
CA MET A 216 -28.44 -13.05 4.43
C MET A 216 -28.06 -13.91 3.25
N VAL A 217 -27.39 -13.27 2.29
CA VAL A 217 -26.75 -13.86 1.12
C VAL A 217 -26.07 -15.18 1.51
N SER A 218 -26.52 -16.25 0.89
CA SER A 218 -26.09 -17.62 1.09
C SER A 218 -24.63 -17.81 0.71
N ASN A 219 -23.70 -17.52 1.62
CA ASN A 219 -22.35 -18.04 1.53
C ASN A 219 -22.35 -19.48 2.04
N GLU A 220 -22.80 -20.41 1.19
CA GLU A 220 -22.89 -21.87 1.41
C GLU A 220 -21.53 -22.52 1.80
N TYR A 221 -20.44 -21.74 1.76
CA TYR A 221 -19.07 -22.15 2.05
C TYR A 221 -18.55 -21.80 3.45
N LEU A 222 -19.32 -21.11 4.29
CA LEU A 222 -18.90 -20.68 5.63
C LEU A 222 -19.47 -21.64 6.68
N ARG A 223 -18.62 -22.52 7.23
CA ARG A 223 -19.00 -23.43 8.31
C ARG A 223 -18.76 -22.75 9.67
N PRO A 224 -19.64 -22.94 10.67
CA PRO A 224 -19.38 -22.43 12.00
C PRO A 224 -18.07 -22.99 12.56
N GLY A 225 -17.34 -22.18 13.31
CA GLY A 225 -15.99 -22.51 13.81
C GLY A 225 -14.86 -22.30 12.81
N GLN A 226 -15.14 -21.77 11.61
CA GLN A 226 -14.12 -21.28 10.67
C GLN A 226 -13.85 -19.81 10.87
N TRP A 227 -12.62 -19.38 10.60
CA TRP A 227 -12.24 -17.96 10.65
C TRP A 227 -12.43 -17.32 9.28
N TYR A 228 -13.05 -16.15 9.27
CA TYR A 228 -13.25 -15.34 8.07
C TYR A 228 -12.75 -13.92 8.28
N CYS A 229 -11.98 -13.43 7.32
CA CYS A 229 -11.44 -12.08 7.30
C CYS A 229 -12.43 -11.15 6.62
N GLN A 230 -13.13 -10.35 7.43
CA GLN A 230 -14.06 -9.32 6.96
C GLN A 230 -13.28 -8.07 6.63
N LEU A 231 -13.16 -7.81 5.34
CA LEU A 231 -12.39 -6.69 4.83
C LEU A 231 -13.32 -5.50 4.58
N PRO A 232 -13.01 -4.30 5.11
CA PRO A 232 -13.87 -3.14 4.94
C PRO A 232 -13.89 -2.68 3.48
N GLU A 233 -15.06 -2.25 3.01
CA GLU A 233 -15.28 -1.76 1.66
C GLU A 233 -15.62 -0.28 1.64
N ALA A 234 -15.22 0.41 0.57
CA ALA A 234 -15.70 1.76 0.28
C ALA A 234 -16.88 1.72 -0.68
N THR A 235 -17.87 2.58 -0.43
CA THR A 235 -18.86 2.93 -1.46
C THR A 235 -18.15 3.73 -2.57
N PRO A 236 -18.22 3.31 -3.85
CA PRO A 236 -17.50 3.97 -4.94
C PRO A 236 -17.78 5.48 -5.06
N THR A 237 -19.02 5.89 -4.85
CA THR A 237 -19.44 7.30 -4.86
C THR A 237 -18.75 8.13 -3.77
N ASN A 238 -18.68 7.62 -2.54
CA ASN A 238 -18.05 8.32 -1.42
C ASN A 238 -16.54 8.42 -1.62
N ALA A 239 -15.92 7.33 -2.07
CA ALA A 239 -14.50 7.28 -2.41
C ALA A 239 -14.14 8.28 -3.51
N LEU A 240 -14.93 8.34 -4.58
CA LEU A 240 -14.72 9.31 -5.66
C LEU A 240 -14.82 10.76 -5.17
N ALA A 241 -15.83 11.07 -4.35
CA ALA A 241 -15.99 12.41 -3.78
C ALA A 241 -14.79 12.81 -2.88
N GLU A 242 -14.24 11.87 -2.12
CA GLU A 242 -13.03 12.11 -1.32
C GLU A 242 -11.81 12.35 -2.22
N LEU A 243 -11.59 11.51 -3.23
CA LEU A 243 -10.51 11.68 -4.20
C LEU A 243 -10.61 13.00 -4.96
N ASP A 244 -11.80 13.42 -5.37
CA ASP A 244 -12.03 14.70 -6.04
C ASP A 244 -11.77 15.90 -5.10
N THR A 245 -12.08 15.76 -3.82
CA THR A 245 -11.75 16.75 -2.79
C THR A 245 -10.24 16.88 -2.64
N ILE A 246 -9.52 15.76 -2.62
CA ILE A 246 -8.06 15.74 -2.59
C ILE A 246 -7.52 16.39 -3.86
N ARG A 247 -7.97 15.96 -5.05
CA ARG A 247 -7.57 16.51 -6.35
C ARG A 247 -7.75 18.02 -6.41
N THR A 248 -8.91 18.52 -5.99
CA THR A 248 -9.21 19.95 -5.96
C THR A 248 -8.27 20.69 -5.02
N THR A 249 -7.95 20.11 -3.87
CA THR A 249 -6.96 20.66 -2.93
C THR A 249 -5.57 20.73 -3.56
N MET A 250 -5.14 19.67 -4.23
CA MET A 250 -3.85 19.61 -4.94
C MET A 250 -3.77 20.70 -6.01
N ILE A 251 -4.78 20.81 -6.87
CA ILE A 251 -4.83 21.82 -7.94
C ILE A 251 -4.82 23.25 -7.38
N ARG A 252 -5.60 23.51 -6.33
CA ARG A 252 -5.76 24.88 -5.80
C ARG A 252 -4.59 25.32 -4.93
N ARG A 253 -3.97 24.40 -4.17
CA ARG A 253 -2.94 24.75 -3.17
C ARG A 253 -1.51 24.46 -3.63
N TRP A 254 -1.32 23.57 -4.59
CA TRP A 254 0.01 23.11 -4.97
C TRP A 254 0.35 23.58 -6.38
N THR A 255 1.38 24.41 -6.49
CA THR A 255 1.93 24.90 -7.76
C THR A 255 2.68 23.82 -8.55
N ARG A 256 3.06 22.71 -7.90
CA ARG A 256 3.65 21.50 -8.49
C ARG A 256 3.12 20.28 -7.76
N GLN A 257 2.54 19.33 -8.48
CA GLN A 257 1.96 18.11 -7.93
C GLN A 257 3.00 16.97 -8.02
N PRO A 258 3.23 16.19 -6.95
CA PRO A 258 4.02 14.97 -7.04
C PRO A 258 3.41 14.01 -8.04
N TYR A 259 4.18 13.63 -9.05
CA TYR A 259 3.70 12.77 -10.14
C TYR A 259 3.12 11.46 -9.60
N LEU A 260 3.85 10.76 -8.72
CA LEU A 260 3.41 9.49 -8.17
C LEU A 260 2.11 9.63 -7.35
N LEU A 261 1.99 10.66 -6.50
CA LEU A 261 0.75 10.93 -5.77
C LEU A 261 -0.42 11.26 -6.71
N ALA A 262 -0.19 12.11 -7.72
CA ALA A 262 -1.22 12.45 -8.70
C ALA A 262 -1.66 11.22 -9.51
N ARG A 263 -0.70 10.35 -9.87
CA ARG A 263 -0.95 9.11 -10.59
C ARG A 263 -1.77 8.12 -9.76
N ARG A 264 -1.41 7.91 -8.49
CA ARG A 264 -2.19 7.04 -7.57
C ARG A 264 -3.60 7.57 -7.32
N LEU A 265 -3.76 8.89 -7.21
CA LEU A 265 -5.08 9.51 -7.12
C LEU A 265 -5.90 9.22 -8.38
N ALA A 266 -5.31 9.40 -9.56
CA ALA A 266 -5.98 9.13 -10.84
C ALA A 266 -6.38 7.66 -10.96
N VAL A 267 -5.48 6.73 -10.63
CA VAL A 267 -5.77 5.29 -10.60
C VAL A 267 -6.91 4.96 -9.63
N GLY A 268 -6.95 5.59 -8.46
CA GLY A 268 -8.07 5.45 -7.52
C GLY A 268 -9.40 5.95 -8.10
N ALA A 269 -9.39 7.08 -8.80
CA ALA A 269 -10.58 7.63 -9.44
C ALA A 269 -11.06 6.74 -10.61
N ASP A 270 -10.14 6.21 -11.41
CA ASP A 270 -10.44 5.26 -12.48
C ASP A 270 -11.08 3.97 -11.93
N LEU A 271 -10.59 3.47 -10.80
CA LEU A 271 -11.19 2.32 -10.11
C LEU A 271 -12.61 2.63 -9.60
N ALA A 272 -12.82 3.80 -9.01
CA ALA A 272 -14.15 4.23 -8.58
C ALA A 272 -15.12 4.33 -9.77
N HIS A 273 -14.68 4.91 -10.89
CA HIS A 273 -15.49 4.99 -12.11
C HIS A 273 -15.81 3.62 -12.70
N ALA A 274 -14.84 2.69 -12.71
CA ALA A 274 -15.06 1.32 -13.14
C ALA A 274 -16.15 0.62 -12.28
N LEU A 275 -16.10 0.80 -10.96
CA LEU A 275 -17.08 0.24 -10.02
C LEU A 275 -18.46 0.91 -10.09
N MET A 276 -18.53 2.14 -10.60
CA MET A 276 -19.78 2.88 -10.81
C MET A 276 -20.38 2.68 -12.22
N ALA A 277 -19.70 1.97 -13.11
CA ALA A 277 -20.20 1.70 -14.43
C ALA A 277 -21.52 0.91 -14.36
N LYS A 278 -22.37 1.05 -15.40
CA LYS A 278 -23.61 0.27 -15.53
C LYS A 278 -23.35 -1.25 -15.46
N ASP A 279 -22.19 -1.65 -15.96
CA ASP A 279 -21.65 -3.02 -15.89
C ASP A 279 -20.27 -2.95 -15.21
N PRO A 280 -20.20 -3.13 -13.88
CA PRO A 280 -18.96 -3.05 -13.12
C PRO A 280 -17.90 -4.06 -13.55
N GLU A 281 -18.30 -5.26 -13.97
CA GLU A 281 -17.37 -6.31 -14.41
C GLU A 281 -16.59 -5.85 -15.64
N ARG A 282 -17.31 -5.37 -16.66
CA ARG A 282 -16.68 -4.80 -17.85
C ARG A 282 -15.87 -3.54 -17.54
N GLY A 283 -16.34 -2.72 -16.59
CA GLY A 283 -15.59 -1.57 -16.09
C GLY A 283 -14.24 -1.98 -15.51
N LEU A 284 -14.21 -3.02 -14.68
CA LEU A 284 -13.00 -3.57 -14.07
C LEU A 284 -12.06 -4.20 -15.10
N ASP A 285 -12.57 -4.83 -16.16
CA ASP A 285 -11.72 -5.34 -17.25
C ASP A 285 -10.93 -4.23 -17.95
N VAL A 286 -11.56 -3.08 -18.16
CA VAL A 286 -10.89 -1.90 -18.74
C VAL A 286 -9.88 -1.33 -17.74
N PHE A 287 -10.27 -1.20 -16.48
CA PHE A 287 -9.39 -0.73 -15.41
C PHE A 287 -8.15 -1.62 -15.24
N CYS A 288 -8.28 -2.93 -15.32
CA CYS A 288 -7.17 -3.87 -15.19
C CYS A 288 -6.10 -3.70 -16.29
N ARG A 289 -6.42 -3.10 -17.44
CA ARG A 289 -5.42 -2.70 -18.44
C ARG A 289 -4.58 -1.53 -17.97
N VAL A 290 -5.18 -0.59 -17.23
CA VAL A 290 -4.45 0.52 -16.57
C VAL A 290 -3.48 -0.05 -15.54
N VAL A 291 -3.93 -1.00 -14.72
CA VAL A 291 -3.07 -1.67 -13.72
C VAL A 291 -1.89 -2.37 -14.40
N LYS A 292 -2.16 -3.22 -15.40
CA LYS A 292 -1.12 -3.98 -16.12
C LYS A 292 -0.16 -3.09 -16.93
N GLY A 293 -0.59 -1.91 -17.34
CA GLY A 293 0.23 -0.93 -18.06
C GLY A 293 0.98 0.07 -17.18
N SER A 294 0.74 0.07 -15.86
CA SER A 294 1.39 1.01 -14.93
C SER A 294 2.65 0.42 -14.32
N LEU A 295 3.61 1.27 -14.00
CA LEU A 295 4.77 0.85 -13.19
C LEU A 295 4.33 0.53 -11.76
N PRO A 296 4.97 -0.42 -11.05
CA PRO A 296 4.62 -0.74 -9.66
C PRO A 296 4.61 0.48 -8.73
N ALA A 297 5.54 1.43 -8.91
CA ALA A 297 5.62 2.65 -8.10
C ALA A 297 4.43 3.61 -8.31
N GLU A 298 3.77 3.55 -9.48
CA GLU A 298 2.61 4.38 -9.84
C GLU A 298 1.31 3.89 -9.22
N LEU A 299 1.27 2.62 -8.83
CA LEU A 299 0.09 2.01 -8.24
C LEU A 299 0.06 2.25 -6.73
N PRO A 300 -1.13 2.39 -6.13
CA PRO A 300 -1.30 2.30 -4.68
C PRO A 300 -0.78 0.94 -4.17
N ALA A 301 -0.30 0.90 -2.93
CA ALA A 301 0.30 -0.29 -2.32
C ALA A 301 -0.63 -1.51 -2.37
N THR A 302 -1.93 -1.31 -2.22
CA THR A 302 -2.90 -2.41 -2.31
C THR A 302 -3.01 -2.98 -3.72
N LEU A 303 -2.90 -2.13 -4.74
CA LEU A 303 -3.01 -2.53 -6.14
C LEU A 303 -1.69 -3.11 -6.67
N THR A 304 -0.56 -2.94 -5.99
CA THR A 304 0.69 -3.64 -6.32
C THR A 304 0.72 -5.09 -5.82
N SER A 305 -0.14 -5.46 -4.87
CA SER A 305 -0.28 -6.83 -4.38
C SER A 305 -0.63 -7.78 -5.51
N LYS A 306 0.12 -8.89 -5.63
CA LYS A 306 -0.15 -9.90 -6.65
C LYS A 306 -1.45 -10.62 -6.34
N ARG A 307 -1.77 -10.85 -5.06
CA ARG A 307 -3.07 -11.41 -4.64
C ARG A 307 -4.25 -10.54 -5.04
N TRP A 308 -4.13 -9.22 -4.85
CA TRP A 308 -5.20 -8.31 -5.27
C TRP A 308 -5.36 -8.30 -6.79
N GLN A 309 -4.26 -8.19 -7.54
CA GLN A 309 -4.30 -8.24 -9.00
C GLN A 309 -4.82 -9.59 -9.51
N TYR A 310 -4.49 -10.68 -8.84
CA TYR A 310 -4.99 -12.01 -9.19
C TYR A 310 -6.51 -12.07 -9.06
N ALA A 311 -7.05 -11.68 -7.90
CA ALA A 311 -8.49 -11.72 -7.62
C ALA A 311 -9.31 -10.75 -8.49
N VAL A 312 -8.74 -9.58 -8.83
CA VAL A 312 -9.48 -8.54 -9.57
C VAL A 312 -9.24 -8.57 -11.09
N CYS A 313 -8.04 -8.96 -11.54
CA CYS A 313 -7.59 -8.77 -12.91
C CYS A 313 -7.19 -10.03 -13.69
N ASP A 314 -6.86 -11.13 -13.03
CA ASP A 314 -6.41 -12.35 -13.72
C ASP A 314 -7.42 -13.49 -13.62
N HIS A 315 -7.99 -13.72 -12.44
CA HIS A 315 -8.94 -14.78 -12.16
C HIS A 315 -10.13 -14.22 -11.39
N PRO A 316 -10.98 -13.42 -12.08
CA PRO A 316 -12.16 -12.85 -11.44
C PRO A 316 -13.08 -13.97 -10.96
N ASP A 317 -13.38 -13.95 -9.67
CA ASP A 317 -14.36 -14.82 -9.02
C ASP A 317 -15.59 -13.99 -8.59
N ASP A 318 -16.55 -14.64 -7.92
CA ASP A 318 -17.75 -13.97 -7.40
C ASP A 318 -17.43 -12.84 -6.39
N HIS A 319 -16.20 -12.80 -5.88
CA HIS A 319 -15.72 -11.81 -4.91
C HIS A 319 -14.95 -10.65 -5.54
N ARG A 320 -14.80 -10.63 -6.87
CA ARG A 320 -14.04 -9.61 -7.63
C ARG A 320 -14.44 -8.17 -7.27
N ILE A 321 -15.74 -7.88 -7.22
CA ILE A 321 -16.26 -6.53 -6.92
C ILE A 321 -15.95 -6.13 -5.47
N HIS A 322 -16.05 -7.07 -4.52
CA HIS A 322 -15.73 -6.85 -3.11
C HIS A 322 -14.23 -6.57 -2.94
N ALA A 323 -13.38 -7.38 -3.56
CA ALA A 323 -11.92 -7.19 -3.59
C ALA A 323 -11.54 -5.83 -4.21
N ALA A 324 -12.22 -5.42 -5.28
CA ALA A 324 -12.00 -4.12 -5.92
C ALA A 324 -12.42 -2.94 -5.02
N ARG A 325 -13.54 -3.04 -4.29
CA ARG A 325 -13.98 -2.01 -3.33
C ARG A 325 -13.07 -1.89 -2.13
N PHE A 326 -12.52 -3.01 -1.64
CA PHE A 326 -11.46 -2.98 -0.65
C PHE A 326 -10.23 -2.24 -1.18
N GLY A 327 -9.78 -2.56 -2.40
CA GLY A 327 -8.66 -1.89 -3.06
C GLY A 327 -8.87 -0.38 -3.19
N LEU A 328 -10.11 0.03 -3.51
CA LEU A 328 -10.50 1.44 -3.56
C LEU A 328 -10.43 2.10 -2.19
N LEU A 329 -10.99 1.49 -1.14
CA LEU A 329 -10.92 2.02 0.23
C LEU A 329 -9.47 2.30 0.64
N LYS A 330 -8.59 1.31 0.46
CA LYS A 330 -7.19 1.43 0.83
C LYS A 330 -6.43 2.45 -0.01
N THR A 331 -6.79 2.58 -1.29
CA THR A 331 -6.25 3.65 -2.16
C THR A 331 -6.64 5.04 -1.64
N VAL A 332 -7.90 5.23 -1.23
CA VAL A 332 -8.36 6.51 -0.65
C VAL A 332 -7.58 6.83 0.64
N SER A 333 -7.47 5.87 1.55
CA SER A 333 -6.72 6.03 2.80
C SER A 333 -5.26 6.39 2.54
N GLU A 334 -4.60 5.68 1.61
CA GLU A 334 -3.21 5.95 1.22
C GLU A 334 -3.05 7.36 0.63
N VAL A 335 -3.86 7.73 -0.37
CA VAL A 335 -3.76 9.05 -1.03
C VAL A 335 -4.04 10.18 -0.04
N SER A 336 -5.01 10.00 0.85
CA SER A 336 -5.32 10.95 1.92
C SER A 336 -4.16 11.11 2.90
N PHE A 337 -3.51 10.00 3.29
CA PHE A 337 -2.31 10.01 4.12
C PHE A 337 -1.16 10.74 3.43
N MET A 338 -0.85 10.40 2.18
CA MET A 338 0.22 11.03 1.40
C MET A 338 0.01 12.53 1.21
N ARG A 339 -1.25 12.97 1.01
CA ARG A 339 -1.59 14.39 0.95
C ARG A 339 -1.24 15.11 2.25
N GLN A 340 -1.61 14.55 3.40
CA GLN A 340 -1.30 15.13 4.70
C GLN A 340 0.21 15.19 4.93
N LEU A 341 0.92 14.11 4.56
CA LEU A 341 2.38 14.05 4.66
C LEU A 341 3.03 15.13 3.81
N PHE A 342 2.64 15.26 2.53
CA PHE A 342 3.13 16.31 1.64
C PHE A 342 2.90 17.73 2.18
N ASP A 343 1.72 18.02 2.73
CA ASP A 343 1.43 19.34 3.29
C ASP A 343 2.32 19.65 4.53
N ARG A 344 2.68 18.63 5.32
CA ARG A 344 3.53 18.77 6.51
C ARG A 344 5.01 18.87 6.17
N THR A 345 5.51 18.03 5.27
CA THR A 345 6.95 17.88 5.02
C THR A 345 7.46 18.77 3.90
N SER A 346 6.62 19.10 2.91
CA SER A 346 7.10 19.72 1.68
C SER A 346 6.99 21.25 1.73
N ARG A 347 7.98 21.91 1.15
CA ARG A 347 8.07 23.38 1.06
C ARG A 347 8.35 23.83 -0.36
N LEU A 348 7.65 24.89 -0.75
CA LEU A 348 7.87 25.57 -2.01
C LEU A 348 9.08 26.49 -1.89
N GLY A 349 10.02 26.37 -2.82
CA GLY A 349 11.23 27.18 -2.87
C GLY A 349 11.74 27.38 -4.29
N TYR A 350 12.86 28.07 -4.40
CA TYR A 350 13.54 28.35 -5.65
C TYR A 350 14.95 27.77 -5.62
N LEU A 351 15.31 27.02 -6.65
CA LEU A 351 16.67 26.62 -6.93
C LEU A 351 17.20 27.46 -8.08
N THR A 352 18.29 28.18 -7.87
CA THR A 352 18.97 28.95 -8.91
C THR A 352 20.27 28.28 -9.28
N LEU A 353 20.48 28.06 -10.57
CA LEU A 353 21.77 27.63 -11.10
C LEU A 353 22.60 28.88 -11.43
N LYS A 354 23.80 29.01 -10.89
CA LYS A 354 24.73 30.13 -11.16
C LYS A 354 26.14 29.60 -11.37
N LEU A 355 26.35 28.92 -12.48
CA LEU A 355 27.65 28.31 -12.79
C LEU A 355 28.66 29.39 -13.20
N PRO A 356 29.91 29.34 -12.70
CA PRO A 356 30.92 30.37 -12.94
C PRO A 356 31.55 30.30 -14.34
N ILE A 357 30.99 29.51 -15.26
CA ILE A 357 31.53 29.30 -16.61
C ILE A 357 30.77 30.21 -17.59
N PRO A 358 31.41 31.29 -18.10
CA PRO A 358 30.74 32.27 -18.97
C PRO A 358 30.18 31.65 -20.26
N GLU A 359 30.87 30.64 -20.79
CA GLU A 359 30.49 29.87 -21.99
C GLU A 359 29.22 29.04 -21.81
N GLN A 360 28.76 28.86 -20.57
CA GLN A 360 27.54 28.12 -20.23
C GLN A 360 26.38 29.03 -19.80
N ALA A 361 26.51 30.35 -19.96
CA ALA A 361 25.40 31.27 -19.72
C ALA A 361 24.26 30.98 -20.70
N GLY A 362 23.04 30.76 -20.19
CA GLY A 362 21.88 30.44 -21.02
C GLY A 362 21.81 28.99 -21.55
N ARG A 363 22.78 28.13 -21.23
CA ARG A 363 22.69 26.69 -21.56
C ARG A 363 21.77 25.95 -20.59
N ASP A 364 21.10 24.93 -21.13
CA ASP A 364 20.24 24.04 -20.37
C ASP A 364 21.06 22.94 -19.69
N VAL A 365 20.81 22.78 -18.40
CA VAL A 365 21.49 21.82 -17.53
C VAL A 365 20.44 20.91 -16.91
N LEU A 366 20.61 19.61 -17.08
CA LEU A 366 19.86 18.60 -16.33
C LEU A 366 20.39 18.56 -14.90
N VAL A 367 19.51 18.82 -13.96
CA VAL A 367 19.73 18.77 -12.52
C VAL A 367 19.01 17.54 -11.99
N THR A 368 19.76 16.64 -11.35
CA THR A 368 19.19 15.50 -10.61
C THR A 368 19.42 15.72 -9.11
N LEU A 369 18.38 15.61 -8.30
CA LEU A 369 18.39 15.75 -6.85
C LEU A 369 18.07 14.40 -6.19
N ALA A 370 18.98 13.90 -5.37
CA ALA A 370 18.78 12.70 -4.59
C ALA A 370 18.60 13.07 -3.10
N PRO A 371 17.51 12.64 -2.43
CA PRO A 371 17.32 12.93 -1.01
C PRO A 371 18.40 12.23 -0.17
N LEU A 372 18.97 12.94 0.79
CA LEU A 372 19.87 12.37 1.80
C LEU A 372 19.08 11.87 3.03
N GLY A 373 19.77 11.20 3.96
CA GLY A 373 19.15 10.57 5.14
C GLY A 373 18.27 11.49 5.99
N GLU A 374 18.59 12.79 6.04
CA GLU A 374 17.80 13.78 6.78
C GLU A 374 16.37 13.95 6.24
N VAL A 375 16.19 13.83 4.91
CA VAL A 375 14.87 13.88 4.28
C VAL A 375 14.05 12.66 4.70
N THR A 376 14.66 11.46 4.63
CA THR A 376 13.99 10.23 5.05
C THR A 376 13.64 10.24 6.53
N ASP A 377 14.51 10.78 7.38
CA ASP A 377 14.28 10.91 8.83
C ASP A 377 13.14 11.90 9.14
N ASN A 378 13.07 13.02 8.42
CA ASN A 378 12.01 13.99 8.57
C ASN A 378 10.65 13.43 8.14
N VAL A 379 10.61 12.77 6.97
CA VAL A 379 9.42 12.10 6.47
C VAL A 379 8.96 11.01 7.45
N ALA A 380 9.88 10.21 7.97
CA ALA A 380 9.61 9.20 9.00
C ALA A 380 8.98 9.80 10.26
N ARG A 381 9.56 10.88 10.79
CA ARG A 381 9.03 11.56 11.99
C ARG A 381 7.63 12.12 11.76
N GLU A 382 7.37 12.77 10.62
CA GLU A 382 6.04 13.32 10.34
C GLU A 382 4.99 12.24 10.07
N THR A 383 5.38 11.11 9.46
CA THR A 383 4.54 9.91 9.35
C THR A 383 4.05 9.45 10.72
N THR A 384 4.94 9.33 11.71
CA THR A 384 4.54 8.94 13.07
C THR A 384 3.61 9.96 13.72
N LYS A 385 3.82 11.27 13.51
CA LYS A 385 2.91 12.30 14.03
C LYS A 385 1.52 12.25 13.42
N ILE A 386 1.40 11.92 12.13
CA ILE A 386 0.08 11.74 11.48
C ILE A 386 -0.63 10.55 12.12
N TRP A 387 0.11 9.51 12.45
CA TRP A 387 -0.44 8.28 13.01
C TRP A 387 -0.83 8.39 14.49
N LEU A 388 0.09 8.84 15.35
CA LEU A 388 -0.13 8.94 16.80
C LEU A 388 -0.97 10.15 17.21
N GLY A 389 -1.12 11.15 16.32
CA GLY A 389 -1.73 12.43 16.69
C GLY A 389 -0.91 13.26 17.69
N GLU A 390 0.30 12.82 18.05
CA GLU A 390 1.18 13.45 19.04
C GLU A 390 2.51 13.93 18.43
N GLU A 391 3.09 15.00 19.01
CA GLU A 391 4.44 15.45 18.67
C GLU A 391 5.51 14.62 19.40
N THR A 392 6.04 13.59 18.74
CA THR A 392 7.18 12.83 19.28
C THR A 392 8.49 13.62 19.14
N LYS A 393 9.16 13.90 20.25
CA LYS A 393 10.53 14.46 20.28
C LYS A 393 11.56 13.33 20.38
N GLY A 394 12.30 13.07 19.30
CA GLY A 394 13.38 12.07 19.28
C GLY A 394 13.63 11.45 17.91
N LYS A 395 14.65 10.58 17.81
CA LYS A 395 14.79 9.65 16.68
C LYS A 395 13.65 8.64 16.79
N VAL A 396 12.71 8.71 15.87
CA VAL A 396 11.56 7.81 15.85
C VAL A 396 11.97 6.55 15.11
N ASN A 397 11.94 5.42 15.81
CA ASN A 397 12.00 4.14 15.14
C ASN A 397 10.60 3.80 14.65
N LEU A 398 10.37 4.09 13.37
CA LEU A 398 9.15 3.75 12.65
C LEU A 398 8.70 2.30 12.93
N ASP A 399 9.62 1.34 13.05
CA ASP A 399 9.30 -0.09 13.22
C ASP A 399 8.75 -0.41 14.61
N ALA A 400 9.21 0.30 15.65
CA ALA A 400 8.83 0.02 17.03
C ALA A 400 7.42 0.50 17.37
N GLU A 401 6.93 1.54 16.69
CA GLU A 401 5.71 2.24 17.09
C GLU A 401 4.47 1.84 16.29
N SER A 402 4.57 1.42 15.01
CA SER A 402 3.43 1.17 14.10
C SER A 402 2.32 0.20 14.61
N PRO A 403 1.07 0.26 14.07
CA PRO A 403 -0.01 -0.65 14.46
C PRO A 403 0.28 -2.09 14.00
N ARG A 404 0.05 -3.05 14.88
CA ARG A 404 0.68 -4.39 14.82
C ARG A 404 -0.27 -5.50 14.40
N SER A 405 -0.76 -5.44 13.17
CA SER A 405 -1.18 -6.66 12.47
C SER A 405 0.10 -7.41 12.03
N CYS A 406 0.24 -8.67 12.43
CA CYS A 406 1.35 -9.49 11.96
C CYS A 406 1.08 -10.06 10.57
N TRP A 407 -0.19 -10.12 10.15
CA TRP A 407 -0.58 -10.65 8.86
C TRP A 407 -1.86 -10.04 8.29
N HIS A 408 -1.93 -9.97 6.95
CA HIS A 408 -3.11 -9.56 6.21
C HIS A 408 -3.27 -10.39 4.91
N PRO A 409 -4.49 -10.76 4.49
CA PRO A 409 -4.72 -11.62 3.31
C PRO A 409 -4.12 -11.11 2.00
N ILE A 410 -3.93 -9.80 1.87
CA ILE A 410 -3.42 -9.15 0.65
C ILE A 410 -1.92 -8.84 0.74
N TYR A 411 -1.42 -8.52 1.94
CA TYR A 411 -0.06 -8.01 2.12
C TYR A 411 0.91 -9.06 2.64
N GLY A 412 0.41 -10.17 3.19
CA GLY A 412 1.25 -11.18 3.85
C GLY A 412 2.19 -11.98 2.94
N GLU A 413 2.10 -11.83 1.62
CA GLU A 413 3.03 -12.47 0.67
C GLU A 413 4.34 -11.70 0.46
N ASP A 414 4.37 -10.41 0.78
CA ASP A 414 5.52 -9.53 0.60
C ASP A 414 5.78 -8.78 1.91
N ALA A 415 6.91 -9.06 2.55
CA ALA A 415 7.28 -8.46 3.83
C ALA A 415 7.38 -6.92 3.75
N GLY A 416 7.90 -6.39 2.64
CA GLY A 416 7.99 -4.94 2.42
C GLY A 416 6.61 -4.31 2.27
N LEU A 417 5.69 -4.99 1.57
CA LEU A 417 4.31 -4.54 1.43
C LEU A 417 3.53 -4.62 2.75
N MET A 418 3.71 -5.70 3.51
CA MET A 418 3.11 -5.84 4.85
C MET A 418 3.62 -4.74 5.78
N ARG A 419 4.92 -4.46 5.75
CA ARG A 419 5.52 -3.36 6.50
C ARG A 419 4.89 -2.03 6.11
N LEU A 420 4.81 -1.72 4.82
CA LEU A 420 4.15 -0.51 4.32
C LEU A 420 2.66 -0.43 4.74
N ALA A 421 1.94 -1.54 4.66
CA ALA A 421 0.54 -1.62 5.07
C ALA A 421 0.35 -1.30 6.56
N ARG A 422 1.28 -1.73 7.43
CA ARG A 422 1.30 -1.34 8.85
C ARG A 422 1.46 0.18 9.00
N TYR A 423 2.39 0.81 8.29
CA TYR A 423 2.59 2.27 8.36
C TYR A 423 1.40 3.08 7.88
N LEU A 424 0.77 2.63 6.80
CA LEU A 424 -0.38 3.28 6.21
C LEU A 424 -1.68 2.91 6.93
N THR A 425 -1.63 2.09 7.98
CA THR A 425 -2.81 1.58 8.70
C THR A 425 -3.81 0.87 7.78
N LEU A 426 -3.29 0.20 6.74
CA LEU A 426 -4.12 -0.50 5.75
C LEU A 426 -4.59 -1.86 6.26
N SER A 427 -3.94 -2.44 7.26
CA SER A 427 -4.42 -3.61 8.00
C SER A 427 -5.16 -3.19 9.28
N GLY A 428 -5.97 -4.09 9.85
CA GLY A 428 -6.62 -3.87 11.14
C GLY A 428 -5.63 -3.53 12.27
N GLN A 429 -6.16 -2.87 13.31
CA GLN A 429 -5.38 -2.40 14.46
C GLN A 429 -5.57 -3.34 15.67
N THR A 430 -4.48 -3.67 16.36
CA THR A 430 -4.48 -4.48 17.59
C THR A 430 -3.56 -3.88 18.64
N LEU A 431 -3.70 -4.37 19.88
CA LEU A 431 -2.74 -4.12 20.95
C LEU A 431 -1.33 -4.56 20.52
N LYS A 432 -0.31 -3.88 21.05
CA LYS A 432 1.08 -3.96 20.57
C LYS A 432 1.65 -5.38 20.64
N VAL A 433 1.54 -6.15 19.57
CA VAL A 433 2.27 -7.42 19.40
C VAL A 433 3.57 -7.21 18.61
N ALA A 434 4.69 -7.77 19.08
CA ALA A 434 5.95 -7.69 18.35
C ALA A 434 5.95 -8.75 17.24
N CYS A 435 5.88 -8.30 15.98
CA CYS A 435 6.06 -9.16 14.81
C CYS A 435 7.55 -9.12 14.42
N GLU A 436 8.31 -10.17 14.75
CA GLU A 436 9.69 -10.33 14.30
C GLU A 436 9.68 -10.76 12.82
N GLU A 437 10.31 -9.96 11.96
CA GLU A 437 10.61 -10.36 10.57
C GLU A 437 11.71 -11.43 10.59
N SER A 438 11.47 -12.58 9.96
CA SER A 438 12.41 -13.72 9.96
C SER A 438 13.65 -13.48 9.09
N ASP A 439 13.55 -12.61 8.08
CA ASP A 439 14.62 -12.33 7.13
C ASP A 439 15.22 -10.92 7.32
N PRO A 440 16.56 -10.77 7.32
CA PRO A 440 17.17 -9.46 7.22
C PRO A 440 16.76 -8.80 5.90
N ILE A 441 16.37 -7.53 6.00
CA ILE A 441 15.98 -6.63 4.91
C ILE A 441 16.91 -6.83 3.72
N ARG A 442 16.41 -7.46 2.64
CA ARG A 442 17.13 -7.47 1.35
C ARG A 442 17.30 -6.03 0.91
N GLU A 443 18.48 -5.64 0.42
CA GLU A 443 18.83 -4.26 0.03
C GLU A 443 17.86 -3.60 -0.98
N ASN A 444 17.01 -4.40 -1.65
CA ASN A 444 15.99 -3.94 -2.61
C ASN A 444 14.54 -3.99 -2.09
N SER A 445 14.31 -4.29 -0.81
CA SER A 445 12.95 -4.31 -0.26
C SER A 445 12.37 -2.91 -0.14
N LEU A 446 11.06 -2.79 -0.36
CA LEU A 446 10.32 -1.53 -0.31
C LEU A 446 10.35 -0.96 1.11
N THR A 447 11.25 -0.01 1.38
CA THR A 447 11.25 0.66 2.69
C THR A 447 10.15 1.72 2.72
N PRO A 448 9.36 1.80 3.80
CA PRO A 448 8.30 2.81 3.94
C PRO A 448 8.83 4.24 3.78
N ALA A 449 9.99 4.54 4.36
CA ALA A 449 10.60 5.86 4.27
C ALA A 449 10.91 6.26 2.81
N ARG A 450 11.47 5.34 2.02
CA ARG A 450 11.72 5.57 0.59
C ARG A 450 10.41 5.71 -0.17
N TYR A 451 9.45 4.82 0.07
CA TYR A 451 8.13 4.88 -0.55
C TYR A 451 7.46 6.24 -0.32
N PHE A 452 7.43 6.72 0.92
CA PHE A 452 6.86 8.01 1.26
C PHE A 452 7.61 9.16 0.59
N ALA A 453 8.94 9.18 0.67
CA ALA A 453 9.75 10.25 0.08
C ALA A 453 9.56 10.35 -1.43
N GLU A 454 9.59 9.23 -2.16
CA GLU A 454 9.37 9.20 -3.61
C GLU A 454 7.94 9.64 -3.96
N SER A 455 6.94 9.21 -3.18
CA SER A 455 5.53 9.50 -3.44
C SER A 455 5.18 10.99 -3.32
N ILE A 456 5.85 11.72 -2.43
CA ILE A 456 5.52 13.11 -2.11
C ILE A 456 6.51 14.12 -2.73
N THR A 457 7.51 13.67 -3.50
CA THR A 457 8.46 14.59 -4.11
C THR A 457 7.95 15.04 -5.49
N SER A 458 7.93 16.36 -5.74
CA SER A 458 7.30 16.91 -6.96
C SER A 458 8.08 16.60 -8.23
N GLU A 459 9.39 16.83 -8.19
CA GLU A 459 10.29 16.77 -9.33
C GLU A 459 11.72 16.72 -8.76
N THR A 460 12.42 15.61 -8.93
CA THR A 460 13.83 15.44 -8.52
C THR A 460 14.78 15.53 -9.69
N GLU A 461 14.30 15.36 -10.92
CA GLU A 461 15.10 15.42 -12.13
C GLU A 461 14.47 16.42 -13.09
N PHE A 462 15.26 17.40 -13.52
CA PHE A 462 14.73 18.49 -14.31
C PHE A 462 15.78 19.31 -15.05
N VAL A 463 15.34 19.94 -16.14
CA VAL A 463 16.14 20.94 -16.84
C VAL A 463 16.01 22.31 -16.16
N ALA A 464 17.15 22.97 -16.00
CA ALA A 464 17.27 24.35 -15.55
C ALA A 464 18.28 25.10 -16.41
N THR A 465 17.91 26.30 -16.86
CA THR A 465 18.80 27.19 -17.60
C THR A 465 19.71 27.95 -16.63
N ASN A 466 21.01 28.00 -16.93
CA ASN A 466 21.98 28.72 -16.08
C ASN A 466 21.60 30.22 -15.96
N GLY A 467 21.54 30.72 -14.72
CA GLY A 467 21.09 32.08 -14.38
C GLY A 467 19.60 32.19 -14.03
N HIS A 468 18.79 31.15 -14.29
CA HIS A 468 17.36 31.14 -13.99
C HIS A 468 17.02 30.37 -12.71
N ALA A 469 15.99 30.83 -12.02
CA ALA A 469 15.45 30.17 -10.85
C ALA A 469 14.32 29.22 -11.25
N LYS A 470 14.41 27.96 -10.85
CA LYS A 470 13.32 26.99 -10.96
C LYS A 470 12.59 26.86 -9.63
N MET A 471 11.27 26.93 -9.69
CA MET A 471 10.41 26.73 -8.54
C MET A 471 10.18 25.23 -8.31
N LEU A 472 10.54 24.73 -7.14
CA LEU A 472 10.42 23.32 -6.76
C LEU A 472 9.64 23.19 -5.45
N ARG A 473 9.01 22.03 -5.24
CA ARG A 473 8.37 21.69 -3.97
C ARG A 473 8.88 20.35 -3.46
N LEU A 474 9.88 20.43 -2.58
CA LEU A 474 10.58 19.28 -2.04
C LEU A 474 10.31 19.13 -0.54
N PRO A 475 10.36 17.91 0.00
CA PRO A 475 10.50 17.69 1.43
C PRO A 475 11.64 18.50 2.05
N ILE A 476 11.48 18.93 3.30
CA ILE A 476 12.55 19.62 4.04
C ILE A 476 13.67 18.61 4.35
N GLY A 477 14.92 19.00 4.07
CA GLY A 477 16.13 18.23 4.33
C GLY A 477 17.22 18.50 3.28
N ARG A 478 18.32 17.74 3.32
CA ARG A 478 19.42 17.88 2.36
C ARG A 478 19.28 16.96 1.15
N TYR A 479 19.78 17.46 0.02
CA TYR A 479 19.78 16.75 -1.26
C TYR A 479 21.18 16.78 -1.86
N ALA A 480 21.64 15.63 -2.33
CA ALA A 480 22.77 15.57 -3.24
C ALA A 480 22.30 15.97 -4.64
N TYR A 481 23.05 16.84 -5.33
CA TYR A 481 22.76 17.19 -6.72
C TYR A 481 23.81 16.62 -7.67
N LYS A 482 23.37 16.31 -8.88
CA LYS A 482 24.23 16.04 -10.04
C LYS A 482 23.82 16.97 -11.18
N LEU A 483 24.81 17.56 -11.84
CA LEU A 483 24.61 18.42 -13.01
C LEU A 483 25.14 17.74 -14.27
N ARG A 484 24.35 17.81 -15.34
CA ARG A 484 24.72 17.36 -16.68
C ARG A 484 24.36 18.45 -17.69
N ILE A 485 25.33 18.90 -18.47
CA ILE A 485 25.04 19.86 -19.56
C ILE A 485 24.31 19.08 -20.64
N LEU A 486 23.16 19.58 -21.06
CA LEU A 486 22.44 18.96 -22.16
C LEU A 486 23.03 19.43 -23.50
N PRO A 487 23.05 18.56 -24.53
CA PRO A 487 23.37 18.98 -25.89
C PRO A 487 22.45 20.10 -26.36
N GLU A 488 22.94 20.96 -27.26
CA GLU A 488 22.11 22.02 -27.85
C GLU A 488 20.97 21.46 -28.71
N ASN A 489 21.16 20.26 -29.27
CA ASN A 489 20.15 19.57 -30.05
C ASN A 489 19.28 18.69 -29.15
N LEU A 490 17.96 18.92 -29.17
CA LEU A 490 16.97 18.18 -28.39
C LEU A 490 16.94 16.68 -28.74
N GLU A 491 17.25 16.32 -29.99
CA GLU A 491 17.26 14.93 -30.45
C GLU A 491 18.36 14.09 -29.77
N ASP A 492 19.41 14.74 -29.26
CA ASP A 492 20.56 14.09 -28.62
C ASP A 492 20.40 14.00 -27.08
N TRP A 493 19.27 14.47 -26.52
CA TRP A 493 19.05 14.47 -25.06
C TRP A 493 18.90 13.08 -24.46
N ASP A 494 18.42 12.11 -25.25
CA ASP A 494 18.19 10.73 -24.80
C ASP A 494 19.47 9.86 -24.80
N ASP A 495 20.54 10.30 -25.46
CA ASP A 495 21.80 9.55 -25.53
C ASP A 495 22.71 9.84 -24.32
N ALA A 496 22.39 9.19 -23.21
CA ALA A 496 23.14 9.29 -21.95
C ALA A 496 24.64 8.94 -22.06
N SER A 497 25.07 8.31 -23.17
CA SER A 497 26.47 7.94 -23.40
C SER A 497 27.35 9.11 -23.87
N GLN A 498 26.74 10.19 -24.39
CA GLN A 498 27.46 11.34 -24.95
C GLN A 498 27.66 12.50 -23.98
N VAL A 499 27.09 12.41 -22.77
CA VAL A 499 27.03 13.54 -21.83
C VAL A 499 27.99 13.32 -20.67
N ALA A 500 29.03 14.15 -20.58
CA ALA A 500 29.94 14.14 -19.43
C ALA A 500 29.21 14.62 -18.16
N GLU A 501 29.36 13.87 -17.06
CA GLU A 501 28.93 14.38 -15.74
C GLU A 501 29.76 15.61 -15.38
N GLY A 502 29.08 16.73 -15.11
CA GLY A 502 29.71 18.01 -14.82
C GLY A 502 30.06 18.12 -13.34
N ALA A 503 29.05 18.39 -12.52
CA ALA A 503 29.21 18.77 -11.12
C ALA A 503 28.44 17.85 -10.17
N ARG A 504 28.96 17.70 -8.95
CA ARG A 504 28.27 17.05 -7.84
C ARG A 504 28.43 17.86 -6.55
N GLY A 505 27.40 17.90 -5.73
CA GLY A 505 27.46 18.54 -4.43
C GLY A 505 26.18 18.35 -3.63
N GLU A 506 25.94 19.22 -2.65
CA GLU A 506 24.76 19.14 -1.80
C GLU A 506 24.09 20.50 -1.63
N ILE A 507 22.77 20.48 -1.44
CA ILE A 507 21.95 21.65 -1.09
C ILE A 507 21.05 21.33 0.11
N GLU A 508 20.74 22.34 0.90
CA GLU A 508 19.79 22.23 2.02
C GLU A 508 18.43 22.82 1.62
N TRP A 509 17.36 22.04 1.74
CA TRP A 509 16.00 22.51 1.49
C TRP A 509 15.31 22.78 2.82
N ASP A 510 15.32 24.04 3.25
CA ASP A 510 14.90 24.43 4.59
C ASP A 510 13.41 24.87 4.67
N ALA A 511 12.94 25.10 5.90
CA ALA A 511 11.56 25.52 6.14
C ALA A 511 11.28 26.98 5.73
N LYS A 512 12.32 27.83 5.58
CA LYS A 512 12.20 29.27 5.35
C LYS A 512 12.31 29.57 3.86
N ARG A 513 11.18 29.68 3.14
CA ARG A 513 11.10 30.04 1.68
C ARG A 513 12.43 29.72 0.94
N PRO A 514 12.78 28.44 0.79
CA PRO A 514 14.13 28.04 0.43
C PRO A 514 14.58 28.74 -0.85
N ARG A 515 15.77 29.34 -0.79
CA ARG A 515 16.44 29.98 -1.93
C ARG A 515 17.84 29.40 -2.02
N GLN A 516 17.96 28.30 -2.76
CA GLN A 516 19.23 27.59 -2.92
C GLN A 516 19.92 28.04 -4.20
N VAL A 517 21.23 28.17 -4.13
CA VAL A 517 22.08 28.56 -5.26
C VAL A 517 23.13 27.48 -5.46
N ILE A 518 23.12 26.83 -6.62
CA ILE A 518 24.20 25.95 -7.04
C ILE A 518 25.19 26.79 -7.84
N SER A 519 26.36 27.03 -7.25
CA SER A 519 27.42 27.84 -7.86
C SER A 519 28.74 27.09 -8.06
N GLN A 520 28.77 25.80 -7.74
CA GLN A 520 29.94 24.94 -7.93
C GLN A 520 29.71 24.09 -9.17
N TRP A 521 30.71 24.06 -10.05
CA TRP A 521 30.78 23.20 -11.23
C TRP A 521 31.81 22.11 -11.00
#